data_AF-A0A4R1GH68-F1
#
_entry.id   AF-A0A4R1GH68-F1
#
_cell.length_a   1.000
_cell.length_b   1.000
_cell.length_c   1.000
_cell.angle_alpha   90.00
_cell.angle_beta   90.00
_cell.angle_gamma   90.00
#
_symmetry.space_group_name_H-M   'P 1'
#
loop_
_entity.id
_entity.type
_entity.pdbx_description
1 polymer ?
#
loop_
_entity_poly.entity_id
_entity_poly.type
_entity_poly.pdbx_seq_one_letter_code
_entity_poly.pdbx_strand_id
1 'polypeptide(L)'
;MSKKEELNKAIELYEKFHWGKLPKQASQVRIKLTKTFVHLGKLLGVVYLADKGDGPKPYIHFFGGEPEPFSLKCCKCGGEVCLRKERRFRISKLPDLLTDPDGEELYIANFSGRVTERGIEG
;
A
#
# COMPACT_ATOMS: atom_id res chain seq x y z
N MET A 1 0.11 7.10 24.36
CA MET A 1 -0.96 7.86 23.70
C MET A 1 -2.28 7.29 24.15
N SER A 2 -3.27 8.15 24.40
CA SER A 2 -4.65 7.71 24.66
C SER A 2 -5.32 7.23 23.37
N LYS A 3 -6.33 6.36 23.48
CA LYS A 3 -7.17 5.95 22.33
C LYS A 3 -7.71 7.14 21.52
N LYS A 4 -7.97 8.27 22.19
CA LYS A 4 -8.47 9.50 21.57
C LYS A 4 -7.39 10.17 20.70
N GLU A 5 -6.15 10.18 21.17
CA GLU A 5 -5.01 10.70 20.39
C GLU A 5 -4.70 9.84 19.17
N GLU A 6 -4.78 8.51 19.30
CA GLU A 6 -4.63 7.58 18.17
C GLU A 6 -5.70 7.78 17.10
N LEU A 7 -6.96 7.95 17.51
CA LEU A 7 -8.07 8.21 16.60
C LEU A 7 -7.92 9.55 15.87
N ASN A 8 -7.56 10.62 16.58
CA ASN A 8 -7.34 11.94 15.97
C ASN A 8 -6.22 11.90 14.94
N LYS A 9 -5.12 11.20 15.26
CA LYS A 9 -4.01 11.02 14.34
C LYS A 9 -4.40 10.20 13.10
N ALA A 10 -5.24 9.17 13.27
CA ALA A 10 -5.74 8.39 12.14
C ALA A 10 -6.67 9.21 11.23
N ILE A 11 -7.53 10.06 11.80
CA ILE A 11 -8.39 11.00 11.05
C ILE A 11 -7.52 11.99 10.26
N GLU A 12 -6.50 12.58 10.89
CA GLU A 12 -5.59 13.51 10.23
C GLU A 12 -4.85 12.85 9.04
N LEU A 13 -4.36 11.62 9.23
CA LEU A 13 -3.73 10.86 8.15
C LEU A 13 -4.73 10.50 7.04
N TYR A 14 -5.96 10.14 7.40
CA TYR A 14 -7.03 9.86 6.44
C TYR A 14 -7.35 11.10 5.60
N GLU A 15 -7.57 12.25 6.24
CA GLU A 15 -7.87 13.50 5.53
C GLU A 15 -6.75 13.88 4.56
N LYS A 16 -5.49 13.76 4.99
CA LYS A 16 -4.33 14.02 4.11
C LYS A 16 -4.29 13.07 2.93
N PHE A 17 -4.62 11.80 3.14
CA PHE A 17 -4.64 10.80 2.06
C PHE A 17 -5.88 10.92 1.14
N HIS A 18 -6.99 11.45 1.64
CA HIS A 18 -8.29 11.50 0.96
C HIS A 18 -8.80 12.91 0.65
N TRP A 19 -7.91 13.84 0.29
CA TRP A 19 -8.27 15.16 -0.26
C TRP A 19 -8.95 16.11 0.74
N GLY A 20 -8.53 16.09 2.01
CA GLY A 20 -9.17 16.85 3.08
C GLY A 20 -10.62 16.42 3.33
N LYS A 21 -11.06 15.33 2.69
CA LYS A 21 -12.38 14.77 2.94
C LYS A 21 -12.28 13.99 4.23
N LEU A 22 -13.04 14.43 5.21
CA LEU A 22 -13.41 13.57 6.31
C LEU A 22 -14.02 12.28 5.74
N PRO A 23 -13.80 11.14 6.40
CA PRO A 23 -14.53 9.92 6.06
C PRO A 23 -16.02 10.26 6.13
N LYS A 24 -16.70 10.26 4.97
CA LYS A 24 -18.14 10.56 4.88
C LYS A 24 -18.97 9.61 5.72
N GLN A 25 -18.42 8.43 5.96
CA GLN A 25 -18.98 7.41 6.80
C GLN A 25 -17.83 6.71 7.51
N ALA A 26 -17.82 6.77 8.84
CA ALA A 26 -17.06 5.81 9.61
C ALA A 26 -17.77 4.46 9.48
N SER A 27 -17.38 3.66 8.50
CA SER A 27 -17.80 2.26 8.48
C SER A 27 -17.02 1.54 9.57
N GLN A 28 -17.73 0.86 10.47
CA GLN A 28 -17.09 -0.09 11.34
C GLN A 28 -16.54 -1.21 10.45
N VAL A 29 -15.25 -1.12 10.12
CA VAL A 29 -14.57 -2.17 9.36
C VAL A 29 -14.53 -3.37 10.29
N ARG A 30 -15.33 -4.39 9.96
CA ARG A 30 -15.17 -5.69 10.59
C ARG A 30 -13.90 -6.30 10.04
N ILE A 31 -12.81 -6.11 10.76
CA ILE A 31 -11.58 -6.83 10.48
C ILE A 31 -11.85 -8.28 10.88
N LYS A 32 -12.20 -9.13 9.92
CA LYS A 32 -12.27 -10.58 10.11
C LYS A 32 -10.84 -11.08 10.20
N LEU A 33 -10.30 -11.19 11.41
CA LEU A 33 -8.99 -11.83 11.59
C LEU A 33 -9.18 -13.34 11.50
N THR A 34 -8.81 -13.91 10.35
CA THR A 34 -8.71 -15.36 10.21
C THR A 34 -7.55 -15.91 11.06
N LYS A 35 -7.69 -17.15 11.54
CA LYS A 35 -6.61 -17.87 12.24
C LYS A 35 -5.65 -18.54 11.27
N THR A 36 -6.10 -18.77 10.04
CA THR A 36 -5.37 -19.48 9.00
C THR A 36 -5.26 -18.57 7.79
N PHE A 37 -4.03 -18.40 7.30
CA PHE A 37 -3.74 -17.58 6.14
C PHE A 37 -3.22 -18.47 5.01
N VAL A 38 -3.68 -18.21 3.79
CA VAL A 38 -3.14 -18.82 2.57
C VAL A 38 -2.15 -17.84 1.96
N HIS A 39 -0.91 -18.29 1.73
CA HIS A 39 0.13 -17.48 1.11
C HIS A 39 -0.11 -17.39 -0.40
N LEU A 40 -0.32 -16.17 -0.90
CA LEU A 40 -0.51 -15.91 -2.34
C LEU A 40 0.79 -15.52 -3.05
N GLY A 41 1.78 -15.03 -2.31
CA GLY A 41 3.07 -14.65 -2.87
C GLY A 41 3.67 -13.43 -2.18
N LYS A 42 4.55 -12.75 -2.92
CA LYS A 42 5.23 -11.53 -2.47
C LYS A 42 4.62 -10.31 -3.17
N LEU A 43 4.30 -9.28 -2.40
CA LEU A 43 3.79 -8.03 -2.93
C LEU A 43 4.94 -7.20 -3.49
N LEU A 44 4.95 -7.00 -4.81
CA LEU A 44 6.01 -6.22 -5.49
C LEU A 44 5.77 -4.72 -5.41
N GLY A 45 4.51 -4.29 -5.44
CA GLY A 45 4.13 -2.89 -5.36
C GLY A 45 2.62 -2.73 -5.33
N VAL A 46 2.19 -1.49 -5.07
CA VAL A 46 0.78 -1.09 -5.05
C VAL A 46 0.58 0.12 -5.94
N VAL A 47 -0.56 0.18 -6.62
CA VAL A 47 -1.02 1.34 -7.38
C VAL A 47 -2.19 1.95 -6.63
N TYR A 48 -2.12 3.24 -6.33
CA TYR A 48 -3.15 3.94 -5.57
C TYR A 48 -3.31 5.38 -6.04
N LEU A 49 -4.48 5.96 -5.81
CA LEU A 49 -4.70 7.38 -6.01
C LEU A 49 -4.32 8.13 -4.75
N ALA A 50 -3.55 9.20 -4.89
CA ALA A 50 -3.29 10.15 -3.82
C ALA A 50 -3.27 11.57 -4.37
N ASP A 51 -3.37 12.56 -3.50
CA ASP A 51 -3.17 13.97 -3.84
C ASP A 51 -2.12 14.55 -2.90
N LYS A 52 -1.13 15.18 -3.49
CA LYS A 52 0.02 15.77 -2.79
C LYS A 52 0.10 17.29 -3.02
N GLY A 53 -1.02 17.93 -3.37
CA GLY A 53 -1.14 19.37 -3.60
C GLY A 53 -1.53 19.78 -5.03
N ASP A 54 -1.56 18.83 -5.97
CA ASP A 54 -1.80 19.09 -7.41
C ASP A 54 -3.01 18.31 -7.96
N GLY A 55 -3.89 17.83 -7.08
CA GLY A 55 -5.04 17.02 -7.43
C GLY A 55 -4.77 15.50 -7.41
N PRO A 56 -5.83 14.68 -7.55
CA PRO A 56 -5.73 13.22 -7.52
C PRO A 56 -4.91 12.69 -8.69
N LYS A 57 -3.83 11.96 -8.39
CA LYS A 57 -2.97 11.33 -9.39
C LYS A 57 -2.71 9.86 -9.01
N PRO A 58 -2.52 8.96 -10.00
CA PRO A 58 -2.06 7.61 -9.72
C PRO A 58 -0.59 7.64 -9.28
N TYR A 59 -0.32 6.94 -8.19
CA TYR A 59 1.01 6.69 -7.66
C TYR A 59 1.27 5.20 -7.61
N ILE A 60 2.53 4.85 -7.75
CA ILE A 60 3.01 3.49 -7.64
C ILE A 60 4.11 3.49 -6.60
N HIS A 61 4.00 2.56 -5.67
CA HIS A 61 5.04 2.31 -4.68
C HIS A 61 5.55 0.89 -4.85
N PHE A 62 6.86 0.75 -5.02
CA PHE A 62 7.50 -0.55 -5.16
C PHE A 62 8.20 -0.96 -3.86
N PHE A 63 7.94 -2.18 -3.42
CA PHE A 63 8.57 -2.74 -2.24
C PHE A 63 9.94 -3.33 -2.57
N GLY A 64 10.73 -3.58 -1.52
CA GLY A 64 12.01 -4.28 -1.62
C GLY A 64 13.24 -3.43 -1.27
N GLY A 65 13.01 -2.26 -0.64
CA GLY A 65 14.02 -1.40 -0.03
C GLY A 65 14.27 -0.11 -0.79
N GLU A 66 15.02 0.79 -0.17
CA GLU A 66 15.47 2.03 -0.78
C GLU A 66 16.89 1.90 -1.36
N PRO A 67 17.12 2.33 -2.61
CA PRO A 67 16.12 2.86 -3.53
C PRO A 67 15.30 1.71 -4.19
N GLU A 68 14.08 1.99 -4.66
CA GLU A 68 13.11 0.98 -5.10
C GLU A 68 13.68 0.03 -6.19
N PRO A 69 13.48 -1.29 -6.09
CA PRO A 69 14.14 -2.23 -6.98
C PRO A 69 13.45 -2.46 -8.33
N PHE A 70 12.25 -1.92 -8.49
CA PHE A 70 11.47 -2.02 -9.70
C PHE A 70 11.23 -0.63 -10.29
N SER A 71 11.02 -0.59 -11.59
CA SER A 71 10.54 0.59 -12.31
C SER A 71 9.50 0.15 -13.34
N LEU A 72 8.67 1.10 -13.79
CA LEU A 72 7.87 0.90 -14.98
C LEU A 72 8.62 1.42 -16.20
N LYS A 73 8.64 0.63 -17.27
CA LYS A 73 9.15 1.05 -18.58
C LYS A 73 8.15 0.77 -19.68
N CYS A 74 8.08 1.68 -20.64
CA CYS A 74 7.40 1.43 -21.89
C CYS A 74 8.22 0.41 -22.68
N CYS A 75 7.64 -0.76 -22.97
CA CYS A 75 8.39 -1.90 -23.49
C CYS A 75 8.52 -1.90 -25.01
N LYS A 76 7.61 -1.22 -25.72
CA LYS A 76 7.58 -1.12 -27.18
C LYS A 76 6.85 0.16 -27.62
N CYS A 77 7.05 0.56 -28.87
CA CYS A 77 6.16 1.50 -29.56
C CYS A 77 4.74 0.88 -29.58
N GLY A 78 3.80 1.44 -28.81
CA GLY A 78 2.46 0.85 -28.63
C GLY A 78 1.82 1.07 -27.26
N GLY A 79 2.56 1.63 -26.29
CA GLY A 79 1.99 2.03 -24.99
C GLY A 79 1.93 0.93 -23.93
N GLU A 80 2.49 -0.25 -24.21
CA GLU A 80 2.62 -1.31 -23.20
C GLU A 80 3.62 -0.93 -22.12
N VAL A 81 3.21 -1.02 -20.86
CA VAL A 81 4.03 -0.74 -19.69
C VAL A 81 4.40 -2.06 -19.02
N CYS A 82 5.70 -2.33 -18.84
CA CYS A 82 6.15 -3.49 -18.07
C CYS A 82 6.95 -3.08 -16.83
N LEU A 83 6.92 -3.98 -15.86
CA LEU A 83 7.77 -3.93 -14.69
C LEU A 83 9.19 -4.38 -15.06
N ARG A 84 10.18 -3.53 -14.76
CA ARG A 84 11.60 -3.87 -14.92
C ARG A 84 12.27 -3.92 -13.56
N LYS A 85 13.06 -4.98 -13.34
CA LYS A 85 13.99 -5.05 -12.21
C LYS A 85 15.22 -4.19 -12.49
N GLU A 86 15.46 -3.17 -11.68
CA GLU A 86 16.58 -2.25 -11.84
C GLU A 86 17.78 -2.61 -10.96
N ARG A 87 17.54 -3.33 -9.85
CA ARG A 87 18.61 -3.71 -8.92
C ARG A 87 18.34 -5.05 -8.24
N ARG A 88 19.35 -5.56 -7.53
CA ARG A 88 19.19 -6.73 -6.65
C ARG A 88 18.46 -6.31 -5.38
N PHE A 89 17.57 -7.16 -4.91
CA PHE A 89 16.84 -7.00 -3.66
C PHE A 89 16.73 -8.35 -2.95
N ARG A 90 16.49 -8.32 -1.64
CA ARG A 90 16.21 -9.53 -0.86
C ARG A 90 14.71 -9.78 -0.87
N ILE A 91 14.29 -11.00 -1.19
CA ILE A 91 12.87 -11.38 -1.18
C ILE A 91 12.24 -11.17 0.22
N SER A 92 13.02 -11.27 1.29
CA SER A 92 12.58 -10.98 2.65
C SER A 92 12.24 -9.51 2.92
N LYS A 93 12.60 -8.59 2.02
CA LYS A 93 12.19 -7.18 2.07
C LYS A 93 10.87 -6.91 1.37
N LEU A 94 10.28 -7.93 0.73
CA LEU A 94 8.96 -7.83 0.13
C LEU A 94 7.90 -8.30 1.14
N PRO A 95 6.80 -7.53 1.32
CA PRO A 95 5.67 -7.97 2.10
C PRO A 95 5.07 -9.27 1.55
N ASP A 96 4.48 -10.05 2.43
CA ASP A 96 3.68 -11.21 2.06
C ASP A 96 2.26 -10.77 1.71
N LEU A 97 1.78 -11.26 0.56
CA LEU A 97 0.38 -11.17 0.20
C LEU A 97 -0.31 -12.46 0.64
N LEU A 98 -1.34 -12.32 1.46
CA LEU A 98 -2.08 -13.42 2.04
C LEU A 98 -3.57 -13.25 1.74
N THR A 99 -4.31 -14.34 1.87
CA THR A 99 -5.77 -14.33 1.90
C THR A 99 -6.30 -15.27 2.97
N ASP A 100 -7.58 -15.15 3.32
CA ASP A 100 -8.26 -16.16 4.12
C ASP A 100 -8.51 -17.44 3.30
N PRO A 101 -8.84 -18.58 3.93
CA PRO A 101 -9.00 -19.85 3.21
C PRO A 101 -10.08 -19.83 2.11
N ASP A 102 -11.04 -18.92 2.23
CA ASP A 102 -12.17 -18.78 1.30
C ASP A 102 -11.85 -17.79 0.16
N GLY A 103 -10.74 -17.05 0.26
CA GLY A 103 -10.33 -16.06 -0.73
C GLY A 103 -11.09 -14.74 -0.65
N GLU A 104 -11.80 -14.47 0.46
CA GLU A 104 -12.71 -13.32 0.57
C GLU A 104 -11.97 -12.01 0.85
N GLU A 105 -10.93 -12.07 1.69
CA GLU A 105 -10.18 -10.90 2.16
C GLU A 105 -8.69 -11.04 1.82
N LEU A 106 -8.05 -9.91 1.51
CA LEU A 106 -6.61 -9.82 1.27
C LEU A 106 -5.89 -9.18 2.46
N TYR A 107 -4.74 -9.73 2.82
CA TYR A 107 -3.91 -9.25 3.90
C TYR A 107 -2.48 -9.03 3.42
N ILE A 108 -1.86 -7.98 3.94
CA ILE A 108 -0.44 -7.69 3.73
C ILE A 108 0.27 -7.92 5.07
N ALA A 109 1.22 -8.83 5.10
CA ALA A 109 2.02 -9.15 6.28
C ALA A 109 3.50 -8.85 6.06
N ASN A 110 4.26 -8.76 7.16
CA ASN A 110 5.71 -8.48 7.14
C ASN A 110 6.10 -7.17 6.43
N PHE A 111 5.17 -6.22 6.34
CA PHE A 111 5.44 -4.86 5.90
C PHE A 111 5.90 -4.01 7.09
N SER A 112 7.07 -3.36 6.97
CA SER A 112 7.66 -2.54 8.03
C SER A 112 7.52 -1.04 7.81
N GLY A 113 6.71 -0.60 6.85
CA GLY A 113 6.54 0.82 6.56
C GLY A 113 5.40 1.49 7.31
N ARG A 114 5.26 2.78 7.08
CA ARG A 114 4.31 3.69 7.71
C ARG A 114 3.56 4.44 6.63
N VAL A 115 2.29 4.70 6.88
CA VAL A 115 1.53 5.67 6.09
C VAL A 115 1.90 7.06 6.59
N THR A 116 2.45 7.88 5.70
CA THR A 116 2.80 9.29 5.92
C THR A 116 1.96 10.17 5.00
N GLU A 117 2.12 11.49 5.15
CA GLU A 117 1.50 12.48 4.26
C GLU A 117 1.97 12.36 2.81
N ARG A 118 3.16 11.76 2.59
CA ARG A 118 3.70 11.51 1.25
C ARG A 118 3.27 10.14 0.71
N GLY A 119 2.44 9.40 1.43
CA GLY A 119 1.97 8.07 1.05
C GLY A 119 2.61 6.98 1.90
N ILE A 120 2.76 5.78 1.34
CA ILE A 120 3.36 4.66 2.04
C ILE A 120 4.88 4.80 1.96
N GLU A 121 5.57 4.84 3.10
CA GLU A 121 7.03 4.93 3.21
C GLU A 121 7.58 3.76 4.05
N GLY A 122 8.70 3.14 3.67
CA GLY A 122 9.30 2.05 4.46
C GLY A 122 10.35 1.19 3.77
#